data_AF-A0AAZ1XXK1-F1
#
_entry.id   AF-A0AAZ1XXK1-F1
#
_cell.length_a   1.000
_cell.length_b   1.000
_cell.length_c   1.000
_cell.angle_alpha   90.00
_cell.angle_beta   90.00
_cell.angle_gamma   90.00
#
_symmetry.space_group_name_H-M   'P 1'
#
loop_
_entity.id
_entity.type
_entity.pdbx_description
1 polymer ?
#
loop_
_entity_poly.entity_id
_entity_poly.type
_entity_poly.pdbx_seq_one_letter_code
_entity_poly.pdbx_strand_id
1 'polypeptide(L)'
;MTCTLFCSSLLGEHHHLVQSPWFAPVMTLKTSAPLRAEPKKKKKVDPRREQMLRERLKKKLKKLEKVPPELIPIEDFVTPTKCLDETRERTAPRLSFEESEGRALLLKEWCRYKQKQHMAEVEAVELALEAQREALEELKLESEELYRAALKPDPLLIPFVHEGPTYTPAIPNYDAPDGKYNDITKVYTQ
;
A
#
# COMPACT_ATOMS: atom_id res chain seq x y z
N MET A 1 -2.16 -76.39 -4.11
CA MET A 1 -2.26 -76.31 -5.59
C MET A 1 -1.65 -74.98 -6.02
N THR A 2 -0.61 -75.09 -6.83
CA THR A 2 0.25 -74.02 -7.34
C THR A 2 -0.40 -73.26 -8.50
N CYS A 3 -0.23 -71.94 -8.55
CA CYS A 3 0.20 -71.27 -9.79
C CYS A 3 0.64 -69.83 -9.51
N THR A 4 1.95 -69.67 -9.42
CA THR A 4 2.71 -68.46 -9.74
C THR A 4 2.73 -68.25 -11.25
N LEU A 5 2.53 -67.02 -11.73
CA LEU A 5 3.24 -66.54 -12.91
C LEU A 5 3.68 -65.09 -12.71
N PHE A 6 5.00 -64.97 -12.68
CA PHE A 6 5.82 -63.78 -12.70
C PHE A 6 6.14 -63.49 -14.18
N CYS A 7 6.13 -62.23 -14.62
CA CYS A 7 7.04 -61.82 -15.69
C CYS A 7 7.37 -60.33 -15.58
N SER A 8 8.65 -60.12 -15.32
CA SER A 8 9.40 -58.88 -15.20
C SER A 8 10.07 -58.52 -16.53
N SER A 9 10.18 -57.23 -16.84
CA SER A 9 11.31 -56.61 -17.56
C SER A 9 11.11 -55.08 -17.51
N LEU A 10 11.92 -54.34 -16.75
CA LEU A 10 13.30 -53.88 -16.99
C LEU A 10 13.38 -52.60 -17.84
N LEU A 11 13.90 -51.57 -17.17
CA LEU A 11 14.88 -50.58 -17.64
C LEU A 11 14.45 -49.55 -18.69
N GLY A 12 14.82 -48.30 -18.42
CA GLY A 12 14.89 -47.28 -19.46
C GLY A 12 14.85 -45.87 -18.94
N GLU A 13 15.86 -45.47 -18.17
CA GLU A 13 16.12 -44.07 -17.87
C GLU A 13 16.27 -43.21 -19.14
N HIS A 14 16.21 -41.90 -18.91
CA HIS A 14 17.21 -40.94 -19.34
C HIS A 14 16.84 -39.94 -20.46
N HIS A 15 17.05 -38.67 -20.07
CA HIS A 15 17.29 -37.46 -20.87
C HIS A 15 16.10 -36.56 -21.23
N HIS A 16 15.92 -35.56 -20.36
CA HIS A 16 15.61 -34.19 -20.74
C HIS A 16 16.49 -33.76 -21.91
N LEU A 17 15.93 -33.73 -23.11
CA LEU A 17 16.56 -33.10 -24.26
C LEU A 17 16.40 -31.58 -24.13
N VAL A 18 17.45 -30.98 -23.59
CA VAL A 18 17.79 -29.56 -23.76
C VAL A 18 17.72 -29.25 -25.26
N GLN A 19 16.69 -28.53 -25.67
CA GLN A 19 16.61 -27.96 -27.02
C GLN A 19 17.69 -26.88 -27.12
N SER A 20 18.86 -27.28 -27.64
CA SER A 20 19.90 -26.34 -28.00
C SER A 20 19.43 -25.51 -29.21
N PRO A 21 19.63 -24.17 -29.20
CA PRO A 21 19.19 -23.29 -30.28
C PRO A 21 20.04 -23.42 -31.56
N TRP A 22 20.93 -24.41 -31.61
CA TRP A 22 21.93 -24.61 -32.66
C TRP A 22 21.70 -25.85 -33.52
N PHE A 23 20.62 -26.60 -33.31
CA PHE A 23 20.15 -27.59 -34.28
C PHE A 23 19.31 -26.88 -35.36
N ALA A 24 20.01 -26.30 -36.35
CA ALA A 24 19.40 -25.99 -37.62
C ALA A 24 19.11 -27.32 -38.35
N PRO A 25 17.85 -27.71 -38.61
CA PRO A 25 17.59 -28.89 -39.41
C PRO A 25 18.23 -28.67 -40.79
N VAL A 26 19.12 -29.60 -41.13
CA VAL A 26 19.83 -29.67 -42.41
C VAL A 26 18.82 -29.60 -43.54
N MET A 27 18.90 -28.47 -44.23
CA MET A 27 18.44 -28.17 -45.59
C MET A 27 17.61 -29.26 -46.28
N THR A 28 16.32 -28.99 -46.45
CA THR A 28 15.65 -29.39 -47.69
C THR A 28 16.24 -28.54 -48.81
N LEU A 29 17.27 -29.07 -49.48
CA LEU A 29 17.84 -28.48 -50.70
C LEU A 29 16.76 -28.48 -51.78
N LYS A 30 16.01 -27.38 -51.87
CA LYS A 30 15.12 -27.14 -53.00
C LYS A 30 16.00 -26.79 -54.20
N THR A 31 16.22 -27.76 -55.08
CA THR A 31 16.99 -27.62 -56.34
C THR A 31 16.24 -26.86 -57.44
N SER A 32 15.03 -26.37 -57.17
CA SER A 32 14.32 -25.45 -58.07
C SER A 32 14.99 -24.08 -58.06
N ALA A 33 15.32 -23.55 -59.24
CA ALA A 33 15.84 -22.20 -59.40
C ALA A 33 14.93 -21.20 -58.63
N PRO A 34 15.46 -20.34 -57.74
CA PRO A 34 14.67 -19.32 -57.09
C PRO A 34 14.17 -18.37 -58.16
N LEU A 35 12.89 -18.49 -58.51
CA LEU A 35 12.20 -17.51 -59.34
C LEU A 35 12.35 -16.17 -58.61
N ARG A 36 13.19 -15.30 -59.15
CA ARG A 36 13.39 -13.92 -58.68
C ARG A 36 12.12 -13.12 -58.97
N ALA A 37 11.04 -13.46 -58.28
CA ALA A 37 9.90 -12.59 -58.18
C ALA A 37 10.31 -11.38 -57.33
N GLU A 38 10.08 -10.18 -57.84
CA GLU A 38 10.35 -8.95 -57.09
C GLU A 38 9.68 -9.03 -55.71
N PRO A 39 10.37 -8.65 -54.63
CA PRO A 39 9.79 -8.66 -53.29
C PRO A 39 8.58 -7.72 -53.28
N LYS A 40 7.38 -8.31 -53.33
CA LYS A 40 6.13 -7.55 -53.27
C LYS A 40 6.13 -6.76 -51.97
N LYS A 41 6.06 -5.43 -52.06
CA LYS A 41 5.95 -4.52 -50.92
C LYS A 41 4.88 -5.07 -49.97
N LYS A 42 5.25 -5.36 -48.71
CA LYS A 42 4.28 -5.78 -47.69
C LYS A 42 3.20 -4.70 -47.63
N LYS A 43 1.95 -5.07 -47.91
CA LYS A 43 0.83 -4.12 -47.87
C LYS A 43 0.76 -3.53 -46.47
N LYS A 44 0.66 -2.20 -46.40
CA LYS A 44 0.40 -1.47 -45.15
C LYS A 44 -0.83 -2.10 -44.50
N VAL A 45 -0.78 -2.32 -43.19
CA VAL A 45 -1.87 -2.93 -42.43
C VAL A 45 -3.17 -2.21 -42.75
N ASP A 46 -4.22 -2.98 -43.03
CA ASP A 46 -5.51 -2.43 -43.42
C ASP A 46 -6.04 -1.50 -42.31
N PRO A 47 -6.42 -0.24 -42.61
CA PRO A 47 -6.89 0.70 -41.60
C PRO A 47 -8.14 0.19 -40.85
N ARG A 48 -8.94 -0.67 -41.50
CA ARG A 48 -10.10 -1.34 -40.89
C ARG A 48 -9.71 -2.30 -39.75
N ARG A 49 -8.56 -2.99 -39.86
CA ARG A 49 -8.07 -3.87 -38.78
C ARG A 49 -7.67 -3.07 -37.55
N GLU A 50 -7.01 -1.93 -37.76
CA GLU A 50 -6.63 -1.02 -36.68
C GLU A 50 -7.85 -0.40 -36.00
N GLN A 51 -8.87 0.01 -36.77
CA GLN A 51 -10.13 0.54 -36.23
C GLN A 51 -10.86 -0.48 -35.36
N MET A 52 -11.03 -1.73 -35.83
CA MET A 52 -11.66 -2.78 -35.04
C MET A 52 -10.88 -3.11 -33.76
N LEU A 53 -9.54 -3.09 -33.80
CA LEU A 53 -8.71 -3.26 -32.61
C LEU A 53 -8.91 -2.12 -31.61
N ARG A 54 -8.94 -0.86 -32.08
CA ARG A 54 -9.23 0.31 -31.23
C ARG A 54 -10.60 0.20 -30.57
N GLU A 55 -11.64 -0.20 -31.30
CA GLU A 55 -12.98 -0.39 -30.72
C GLU A 55 -13.04 -1.52 -29.70
N ARG A 56 -12.36 -2.64 -29.95
CA ARG A 56 -12.25 -3.74 -28.98
C ARG A 56 -11.54 -3.30 -27.71
N LEU A 57 -10.45 -2.54 -27.84
CA LEU A 57 -9.72 -1.97 -26.69
C LEU A 57 -10.59 -0.98 -25.92
N LYS A 58 -11.29 -0.06 -26.60
CA LYS A 58 -12.27 0.85 -25.96
C LYS A 58 -13.34 0.09 -25.19
N LYS A 59 -13.87 -1.01 -25.73
CA LYS A 59 -14.86 -1.85 -25.04
C LYS A 59 -14.27 -2.55 -23.82
N LYS A 60 -13.01 -3.01 -23.87
CA LYS A 60 -12.31 -3.60 -22.72
C LYS A 60 -12.04 -2.55 -21.63
N LEU A 61 -11.58 -1.37 -22.02
CA LEU A 61 -11.33 -0.25 -21.10
C LEU A 61 -12.63 0.18 -20.40
N LYS A 62 -13.73 0.35 -21.14
CA LYS A 62 -15.07 0.61 -20.55
C LYS A 62 -15.59 -0.50 -19.63
N LYS A 63 -15.08 -1.73 -19.76
CA LYS A 63 -15.42 -2.83 -18.84
C LYS A 63 -14.57 -2.77 -17.59
N LEU A 64 -13.27 -2.49 -17.73
CA LEU A 64 -12.34 -2.32 -16.61
C LEU A 64 -12.68 -1.09 -15.77
N GLU A 65 -13.01 0.04 -16.38
CA GLU A 65 -13.47 1.26 -15.68
C GLU A 65 -14.77 1.06 -14.90
N LYS A 66 -15.60 0.08 -15.31
CA LYS A 66 -16.83 -0.26 -14.58
C LYS A 66 -16.57 -1.14 -13.35
N VAL A 67 -15.43 -1.83 -13.32
CA VAL A 67 -15.04 -2.62 -12.14
C VAL A 67 -14.48 -1.63 -11.13
N PRO A 68 -15.08 -1.51 -9.93
CA PRO A 68 -14.54 -0.62 -8.91
C PRO A 68 -13.14 -1.10 -8.50
N PRO A 69 -12.20 -0.18 -8.22
CA PRO A 69 -10.90 -0.56 -7.70
C PRO A 69 -11.03 -1.24 -6.34
N GLU A 70 -10.34 -2.35 -6.14
CA GLU A 70 -10.19 -2.94 -4.82
C GLU A 70 -9.20 -2.10 -4.01
N LEU A 71 -9.52 -1.83 -2.74
CA LEU A 71 -8.66 -1.06 -1.86
C LEU A 71 -7.52 -1.94 -1.36
N ILE A 72 -6.32 -1.35 -1.26
CA ILE A 72 -5.17 -2.01 -0.63
C ILE A 72 -5.53 -2.33 0.82
N PRO A 73 -5.38 -3.59 1.29
CA PRO A 73 -5.73 -3.96 2.65
C PRO A 73 -4.80 -3.30 3.67
N ILE A 74 -5.36 -2.89 4.81
CA ILE A 74 -4.61 -2.36 5.94
C ILE A 74 -4.13 -3.55 6.78
N GLU A 75 -2.83 -3.87 6.69
CA GLU A 75 -2.25 -5.05 7.34
C GLU A 75 -2.45 -5.03 8.87
N ASP A 76 -2.36 -3.86 9.51
CA ASP A 76 -2.47 -3.72 10.97
C ASP A 76 -3.87 -4.04 11.52
N PHE A 77 -4.91 -3.90 10.70
CA PHE A 77 -6.28 -4.24 11.10
C PHE A 77 -6.56 -5.74 11.01
N VAL A 78 -5.79 -6.47 10.20
CA VAL A 78 -5.97 -7.91 9.99
C VAL A 78 -5.09 -8.67 10.97
N THR A 79 -5.71 -9.41 11.90
CA THR A 79 -4.95 -10.24 12.83
C THR A 79 -4.16 -11.31 12.07
N PRO A 80 -2.82 -11.35 12.19
CA PRO A 80 -2.02 -12.36 11.51
C PRO A 80 -2.33 -13.77 12.04
N THR A 81 -2.29 -14.77 11.16
CA THR A 81 -2.54 -16.18 11.53
C THR A 81 -1.64 -16.68 12.65
N LYS A 82 -0.41 -16.14 12.76
CA LYS A 82 0.55 -16.46 13.82
C LYS A 82 0.08 -16.11 15.24
N CYS A 83 -0.93 -15.25 15.36
CA CYS A 83 -1.53 -14.85 16.64
C CYS A 83 -2.70 -15.77 17.04
N LEU A 84 -3.20 -16.61 16.14
CA LEU A 84 -4.28 -17.56 16.39
C LEU A 84 -3.78 -18.90 16.96
N ASP A 85 -2.46 -19.03 17.14
CA ASP A 85 -1.83 -20.23 17.67
C ASP A 85 -1.97 -20.28 19.20
N GLU A 86 -2.82 -21.19 19.68
CA GLU A 86 -3.12 -21.41 21.11
C GLU A 86 -1.86 -21.75 21.94
N THR A 87 -0.81 -22.30 21.32
CA THR A 87 0.45 -22.61 22.03
C THR A 87 1.17 -21.36 22.55
N ARG A 88 0.83 -20.18 22.01
CA ARG A 88 1.40 -18.89 22.39
C ARG A 88 0.57 -18.17 23.44
N GLU A 89 -0.58 -18.73 23.82
CA GLU A 89 -1.44 -18.15 24.84
C GLU A 89 -0.78 -18.22 26.22
N ARG A 90 -0.87 -17.12 26.97
CA ARG A 90 -0.45 -17.06 28.37
C ARG A 90 -1.68 -17.07 29.25
N THR A 91 -1.75 -18.00 30.20
CA THR A 91 -2.86 -18.06 31.15
C THR A 91 -2.89 -16.78 31.99
N ALA A 92 -4.06 -16.12 32.03
CA ALA A 92 -4.24 -14.92 32.81
C ALA A 92 -4.16 -15.22 34.32
N PRO A 93 -3.39 -14.46 35.11
CA PRO A 93 -3.37 -14.62 36.56
C PRO A 93 -4.71 -14.17 37.16
N ARG A 94 -5.15 -14.84 38.23
CA ARG A 94 -6.28 -14.38 39.03
C ARG A 94 -5.84 -13.18 39.86
N LEU A 95 -6.51 -12.04 39.70
CA LEU A 95 -6.23 -10.84 40.46
C LEU A 95 -6.81 -10.97 41.87
N SER A 96 -6.09 -10.43 42.87
CA SER A 96 -6.63 -10.30 44.22
C SER A 96 -7.71 -9.21 44.26
N PHE A 97 -8.55 -9.23 45.29
CA PHE A 97 -9.56 -8.18 45.48
C PHE A 97 -8.90 -6.80 45.59
N GLU A 98 -7.83 -6.68 46.39
CA GLU A 98 -7.07 -5.43 46.59
C GLU A 98 -6.51 -4.87 45.28
N GLU A 99 -5.94 -5.73 44.42
CA GLU A 99 -5.44 -5.31 43.11
C GLU A 99 -6.57 -4.82 42.19
N SER A 100 -7.71 -5.52 42.19
CA SER A 100 -8.86 -5.14 41.37
C SER A 100 -9.47 -3.81 41.82
N GLU A 101 -9.58 -3.59 43.13
CA GLU A 101 -10.08 -2.35 43.72
C GLU A 101 -9.09 -1.20 43.47
N GLY A 102 -7.79 -1.44 43.66
CA GLY A 102 -6.74 -0.45 43.37
C GLY A 102 -6.77 0.02 41.90
N ARG A 103 -6.92 -0.92 40.95
CA ARG A 103 -7.09 -0.57 39.53
C ARG A 103 -8.37 0.25 39.29
N ALA A 104 -9.48 -0.13 39.92
CA ALA A 104 -10.74 0.59 39.77
C ALA A 104 -10.66 2.03 40.31
N LEU A 105 -10.01 2.23 41.47
CA LEU A 105 -9.77 3.56 42.04
C LEU A 105 -8.86 4.40 41.15
N LEU A 106 -7.76 3.83 40.67
CA LEU A 106 -6.84 4.51 39.75
C LEU A 106 -7.55 4.95 38.46
N LEU A 107 -8.40 4.09 37.88
CA LEU A 107 -9.18 4.46 36.69
C LEU A 107 -10.16 5.60 36.96
N LYS A 108 -10.80 5.63 38.14
CA LYS A 108 -11.68 6.75 38.52
C LYS A 108 -10.90 8.06 38.63
N GLU A 109 -9.72 8.03 39.23
CA GLU A 109 -8.83 9.19 39.33
C GLU A 109 -8.34 9.64 37.96
N TRP A 110 -7.95 8.71 37.10
CA TRP A 110 -7.55 8.97 35.73
C TRP A 110 -8.67 9.64 34.92
N CYS A 111 -9.90 9.13 35.03
CA CYS A 111 -11.07 9.74 34.37
C CYS A 111 -11.28 11.18 34.85
N ARG A 112 -11.20 11.44 36.16
CA ARG A 112 -11.32 12.81 36.71
C ARG A 112 -10.20 13.71 36.22
N TYR A 113 -8.97 13.21 36.17
CA TYR A 113 -7.82 13.95 35.67
C TYR A 113 -7.98 14.31 34.19
N LYS A 114 -8.35 13.35 33.35
CA LYS A 114 -8.57 13.57 31.91
C LYS A 114 -9.73 14.51 31.64
N GLN A 115 -10.80 14.44 32.44
CA GLN A 115 -11.89 15.41 32.36
C GLN A 115 -11.40 16.82 32.66
N LYS A 116 -10.58 17.02 33.70
CA LYS A 116 -10.00 18.34 34.01
C LYS A 116 -9.10 18.85 32.89
N GLN A 117 -8.24 18.00 32.32
CA GLN A 117 -7.41 18.38 31.16
C GLN A 117 -8.28 18.82 29.99
N HIS A 118 -9.30 18.04 29.64
CA HIS A 118 -10.21 18.37 28.55
C HIS A 118 -10.95 19.69 28.78
N MET A 119 -11.47 19.92 29.99
CA MET A 119 -12.13 21.19 30.33
C MET A 119 -11.18 22.38 30.17
N ALA A 120 -9.93 22.26 30.62
CA ALA A 120 -8.94 23.31 30.46
C ALA A 120 -8.54 23.55 29.00
N GLU A 121 -8.45 22.50 28.18
CA GLU A 121 -8.21 22.63 26.74
C GLU A 121 -9.37 23.33 26.03
N VAL A 122 -10.61 22.96 26.37
CA VAL A 122 -11.82 23.60 25.83
C VAL A 122 -11.86 25.08 26.21
N GLU A 123 -11.66 25.39 27.49
CA GLU A 123 -11.61 26.78 27.98
C GLU A 123 -10.53 27.59 27.25
N ALA A 124 -9.33 27.04 27.07
CA ALA A 124 -8.26 27.72 26.33
C ALA A 124 -8.62 27.99 24.87
N VAL A 125 -9.31 27.06 24.20
CA VAL A 125 -9.79 27.24 22.82
C VAL A 125 -10.89 28.28 22.76
N GLU A 126 -11.84 28.27 23.69
CA GLU A 126 -12.92 29.26 23.79
C GLU A 126 -12.36 30.66 23.98
N LEU A 127 -11.43 30.85 24.93
CA LEU A 127 -10.75 32.12 25.16
C LEU A 127 -9.99 32.60 23.92
N ALA A 128 -9.29 31.71 23.22
CA ALA A 128 -8.57 32.07 22.00
C ALA A 128 -9.52 32.50 20.87
N LEU A 129 -10.69 31.87 20.75
CA LEU A 129 -11.71 32.22 19.77
C LEU A 129 -12.41 33.55 20.11
N GLU A 130 -12.71 33.80 21.38
CA GLU A 130 -13.26 35.07 21.84
C GLU A 130 -12.28 36.23 21.56
N ALA A 131 -11.01 36.07 21.95
CA ALA A 131 -9.97 37.06 21.66
C ALA A 131 -9.80 37.30 20.16
N GLN A 132 -9.87 36.25 19.33
CA GLN A 132 -9.82 36.39 17.87
C GLN A 132 -11.01 37.20 17.34
N ARG A 133 -12.23 36.98 17.86
CA ARG A 133 -13.44 37.71 17.45
C ARG A 133 -13.36 39.18 17.83
N GLU A 134 -13.01 39.47 19.07
CA GLU A 134 -12.85 40.84 19.56
C GLU A 134 -11.81 41.60 18.73
N ALA A 135 -10.64 40.99 18.48
CA ALA A 135 -9.60 41.59 17.64
C ALA A 135 -10.08 41.88 16.21
N LEU A 136 -10.94 41.03 15.63
CA LEU A 136 -11.51 41.26 14.29
C LEU A 136 -12.58 42.37 14.29
N GLU A 137 -13.36 42.50 15.37
CA GLU A 137 -14.34 43.57 15.53
C GLU A 137 -13.65 44.94 15.67
N GLU A 138 -12.61 45.02 16.49
CA GLU A 138 -11.77 46.21 16.63
C GLU A 138 -11.09 46.58 15.32
N LEU A 139 -10.47 45.61 14.63
CA LEU A 139 -9.83 45.82 13.33
C LEU A 139 -10.80 46.37 12.30
N LYS A 140 -12.06 45.93 12.32
CA LYS A 140 -13.10 46.41 11.40
C LYS A 140 -13.47 47.87 11.66
N LEU A 141 -13.48 48.30 12.93
CA LEU A 141 -13.75 49.70 13.30
C LEU A 141 -12.59 50.62 12.90
N GLU A 142 -11.35 50.14 12.97
CA GLU A 142 -10.15 50.90 12.61
C GLU A 142 -9.90 50.93 11.09
N SER A 143 -10.03 49.79 10.40
CA SER A 143 -9.72 49.65 8.98
C SER A 143 -10.48 48.50 8.30
N GLU A 144 -11.44 48.85 7.45
CA GLU A 144 -12.21 47.85 6.70
C GLU A 144 -11.33 47.09 5.67
N GLU A 145 -10.31 47.73 5.10
CA GLU A 145 -9.42 47.09 4.11
C GLU A 145 -8.61 45.95 4.73
N LEU A 146 -8.04 46.18 5.93
CA LEU A 146 -7.27 45.17 6.65
C LEU A 146 -8.16 44.04 7.16
N TYR A 147 -9.36 44.35 7.64
CA TYR A 147 -10.36 43.35 8.00
C TYR A 147 -10.67 42.39 6.83
N ARG A 148 -10.92 42.94 5.64
CA ARG A 148 -11.17 42.14 4.43
C ARG A 148 -9.96 41.30 4.00
N ALA A 149 -8.74 41.78 4.28
CA ALA A 149 -7.52 41.03 4.01
C ALA A 149 -7.36 39.86 5.01
N ALA A 150 -7.58 40.11 6.30
CA ALA A 150 -7.46 39.11 7.36
C ALA A 150 -8.45 37.94 7.23
N LEU A 151 -9.64 38.17 6.65
CA LEU A 151 -10.62 37.11 6.39
C LEU A 151 -10.22 36.15 5.27
N LYS A 152 -9.22 36.50 4.44
CA LYS A 152 -8.82 35.64 3.33
C LYS A 152 -8.04 34.43 3.87
N PRO A 153 -8.37 33.20 3.44
CA PRO A 153 -7.59 32.04 3.82
C PRO A 153 -6.18 32.14 3.24
N ASP A 154 -5.18 31.76 4.02
CA ASP A 154 -3.80 31.70 3.56
C ASP A 154 -3.57 30.43 2.72
N PRO A 155 -3.27 30.54 1.41
CA PRO A 155 -2.99 29.38 0.58
C PRO A 155 -1.70 28.65 0.98
N LEU A 156 -0.79 29.29 1.73
CA LEU A 156 0.46 28.69 2.17
C LEU A 156 0.29 27.71 3.35
N LEU A 157 -0.89 27.68 3.98
CA LEU A 157 -1.16 26.80 5.12
C LEU A 157 -1.20 25.32 4.71
N ILE A 158 -1.47 25.01 3.44
CA ILE A 158 -1.58 23.64 2.95
C ILE A 158 -0.55 23.41 1.83
N PRO A 159 0.35 22.40 1.94
CA PRO A 159 0.40 21.35 2.98
C PRO A 159 1.18 21.76 4.24
N PHE A 160 0.55 21.65 5.40
CA PHE A 160 1.21 21.79 6.71
C PHE A 160 1.87 20.46 7.10
N VAL A 161 3.17 20.51 7.43
CA VAL A 161 3.94 19.34 7.91
C VAL A 161 4.57 19.70 9.26
N HIS A 162 4.36 18.84 10.26
CA HIS A 162 4.93 18.98 11.58
C HIS A 162 5.31 17.61 12.13
N GLU A 163 6.52 17.51 12.68
CA GLU A 163 6.99 16.33 13.40
C GLU A 163 6.74 16.51 14.90
N GLY A 164 6.20 15.48 15.54
CA GLY A 164 5.96 15.51 16.99
C GLY A 164 7.24 15.60 17.82
N PRO A 165 7.13 15.94 19.11
CA PRO A 165 8.29 16.05 19.99
C PRO A 165 9.00 14.71 20.16
N THR A 166 10.33 14.73 20.19
CA THR A 166 11.15 13.56 20.52
C THR A 166 11.35 13.43 22.03
N TYR A 167 11.61 12.21 22.52
CA TYR A 167 11.93 11.98 23.94
C TYR A 167 13.21 12.69 24.37
N THR A 168 14.21 12.75 23.50
CA THR A 168 15.48 13.43 23.71
C THR A 168 15.82 14.31 22.52
N PRO A 169 16.40 15.51 22.73
CA PRO A 169 16.86 16.36 21.63
C PRO A 169 18.02 15.70 20.87
N ALA A 170 18.26 16.17 19.65
CA ALA A 170 19.37 15.70 18.83
C ALA A 170 20.73 16.02 19.47
N ILE A 171 21.65 15.06 19.38
CA ILE A 171 23.03 15.24 19.83
C ILE A 171 23.81 15.93 18.69
N PRO A 172 24.49 17.06 18.95
CA PRO A 172 25.29 17.73 17.91
C PRO A 172 26.47 16.86 17.49
N ASN A 173 26.76 16.81 16.18
CA ASN A 173 27.87 16.05 15.58
C ASN A 173 27.81 14.54 15.86
N TYR A 174 26.61 13.97 15.94
CA TYR A 174 26.44 12.52 16.04
C TYR A 174 26.57 11.87 14.65
N ASP A 175 27.61 11.05 14.48
CA ASP A 175 27.81 10.24 13.28
C ASP A 175 27.11 8.88 13.45
N ALA A 176 26.01 8.70 12.73
CA ALA A 176 25.28 7.44 12.70
C ALA A 176 26.06 6.37 11.89
N PRO A 177 25.98 5.08 12.27
CA PRO A 177 26.61 4.01 11.52
C PRO A 177 25.97 3.81 10.15
N ASP A 178 26.77 3.40 9.16
CA ASP A 178 26.30 3.09 7.81
C ASP A 178 25.32 1.91 7.78
N GLY A 179 24.27 2.01 6.98
CA GLY A 179 23.25 0.98 6.79
C GLY A 179 22.62 1.01 5.41
N LYS A 180 21.92 -0.07 5.03
CA LYS A 180 21.15 -0.16 3.79
C LYS A 180 19.65 -0.20 4.10
N TYR A 181 18.88 0.68 3.46
CA TYR A 181 17.42 0.65 3.50
C TYR A 181 16.89 -0.13 2.29
N ASN A 182 16.17 -1.22 2.54
CA ASN A 182 15.46 -1.98 1.52
C ASN A 182 13.96 -1.89 1.80
N ASP A 183 13.21 -1.31 0.88
CA ASP A 183 11.75 -1.27 0.97
C ASP A 183 11.18 -2.68 0.72
N ILE A 184 10.43 -3.18 1.70
CA ILE A 184 9.79 -4.50 1.69
C ILE A 184 8.26 -4.39 1.69
N THR A 185 7.72 -3.20 1.40
CA THR A 185 6.27 -3.00 1.31
C THR A 185 5.65 -3.92 0.25
N LYS A 186 4.56 -4.60 0.62
CA LYS A 186 3.87 -5.53 -0.27
C LYS A 186 3.10 -4.76 -1.33
N VAL A 187 3.36 -5.04 -2.60
CA VAL A 187 2.59 -4.49 -3.71
C VAL A 187 1.37 -5.38 -3.97
N TYR A 188 0.19 -4.79 -3.86
CA TYR A 188 -1.09 -5.44 -4.15
C TYR A 188 -1.51 -5.08 -5.58
N THR A 189 -1.67 -6.08 -6.44
CA THR A 189 -2.10 -5.89 -7.84
C THR A 189 -3.56 -6.29 -8.01
N GLN A 190 -4.32 -5.44 -8.71
CA GLN A 190 -5.72 -5.66 -9.10
C GLN A 190 -5.84 -6.35 -10.46
#